data_AF-A0A813I0Y3-F1
#
_entry.id   AF-A0A813I0Y3-F1
#
_cell.length_a   1.000
_cell.length_b   1.000
_cell.length_c   1.000
_cell.angle_alpha   90.00
_cell.angle_beta   90.00
_cell.angle_gamma   90.00
#
_symmetry.space_group_name_H-M   'P 1'
#
loop_
_entity.id
_entity.type
_entity.pdbx_description
1 polymer ?
#
loop_
_entity_poly.entity_id
_entity_poly.type
_entity_poly.pdbx_seq_one_letter_code
_entity_poly.pdbx_strand_id
1 'polypeptide(L)'
;CFVLSHCAGSDAFGCDRLIDEETRTTGAHLLDGCSQGAAQAFAAAAAGQSVFEAADARLNGCIALTERLVGAAFQGDLQGCPEASALVLSLQGAAVELDSTERCTQTLLLLVKGYSYFGEAGEPAWAKGDEDGFGSLVDLVHARRAQCAAVREQELEQLELPSKRRLSADLTNNNDDDNSNENININNNNNDNKNDDNNNNDLTASSGQSSSCGGGPERSSGEQPALLVAATPNKLRTYQPFLNLWRCYALRHGMAFILETDDTEVSPPHQRAPNWLRWFTARRYLGYYKALLIVDPDQFVVPECWNMSIPAILGAWAGGANGEPDVATRDFGKPQTLNNGVVLIRSSPRGNFFLDQLLAKAAWMQTIEKDQGAFDETVLEVLGLEARERGEEGYHSECSQYFFPNANGNHEIALYALCWWRESERLAGPFGARRSSTFRFADPRIADVNHVAGSVFGS
;
A
#
# COMPACT_ATOMS: atom_id res chain seq x y z
N CYS A 1 -10.99 -22.83 -12.94
CA CYS A 1 -12.10 -23.44 -13.71
C CYS A 1 -12.97 -22.37 -14.34
N PHE A 2 -12.50 -21.82 -15.45
CA PHE A 2 -13.27 -21.41 -16.63
C PHE A 2 -12.21 -21.34 -17.71
N VAL A 3 -12.19 -22.33 -18.60
CA VAL A 3 -11.27 -22.40 -19.73
C VAL A 3 -12.09 -21.91 -20.93
N LEU A 4 -11.80 -20.72 -21.43
CA LEU A 4 -12.31 -20.28 -22.73
C LEU A 4 -11.32 -20.71 -23.80
N SER A 5 -11.78 -21.67 -24.58
CA SER A 5 -11.19 -22.20 -25.80
C SER A 5 -11.29 -21.19 -26.95
N HIS A 6 -10.21 -21.13 -27.74
CA HIS A 6 -10.07 -20.70 -29.14
C HIS A 6 -11.30 -20.08 -29.84
N CYS A 7 -11.15 -18.83 -30.31
CA CYS A 7 -11.87 -18.29 -31.47
C CYS A 7 -10.94 -17.36 -32.27
N ALA A 8 -10.25 -17.93 -33.26
CA ALA A 8 -9.76 -17.19 -34.42
C ALA A 8 -10.90 -17.14 -35.44
N GLY A 9 -11.71 -16.09 -35.34
CA GLY A 9 -12.80 -15.78 -36.26
C GLY A 9 -13.04 -14.28 -36.21
N SER A 10 -12.77 -13.60 -37.31
CA SER A 10 -12.68 -12.14 -37.48
C SER A 10 -14.01 -11.39 -37.45
N ASP A 11 -15.02 -11.89 -36.72
CA ASP A 11 -16.19 -11.09 -36.37
C ASP A 11 -15.83 -10.32 -35.09
N ALA A 12 -15.18 -9.18 -35.32
CA ALA A 12 -14.52 -8.33 -34.35
C ALA A 12 -15.38 -8.06 -33.11
N PHE A 13 -14.75 -8.13 -31.93
CA PHE A 13 -15.25 -7.66 -30.65
C PHE A 13 -15.68 -6.20 -30.74
N GLY A 14 -16.88 -5.89 -31.23
CA GLY A 14 -17.56 -4.58 -31.19
C GLY A 14 -16.80 -3.33 -31.67
N CYS A 15 -15.55 -3.44 -32.14
CA CYS A 15 -14.64 -2.33 -32.40
C CYS A 15 -15.05 -1.47 -33.61
N ASP A 16 -16.03 -1.92 -34.40
CA ASP A 16 -16.65 -1.14 -35.46
C ASP A 16 -17.65 -0.10 -34.93
N ARG A 17 -17.98 -0.13 -33.63
CA ARG A 17 -18.80 0.91 -33.00
C ARG A 17 -18.03 2.21 -32.89
N LEU A 18 -18.76 3.31 -33.07
CA LEU A 18 -18.25 4.66 -32.81
C LEU A 18 -17.88 4.77 -31.33
N ILE A 19 -16.65 5.20 -31.07
CA ILE A 19 -16.14 5.53 -29.73
C ILE A 19 -16.03 7.04 -29.53
N ASP A 20 -16.01 7.81 -30.63
CA ASP A 20 -16.06 9.26 -30.64
C ASP A 20 -17.06 9.71 -31.71
N GLU A 21 -18.20 10.26 -31.27
CA GLU A 21 -19.25 10.75 -32.16
C GLU A 21 -18.81 11.96 -32.99
N GLU A 22 -17.93 12.80 -32.43
CA GLU A 22 -17.52 14.06 -33.05
C GLU A 22 -16.64 13.81 -34.27
N THR A 23 -15.65 12.92 -34.13
CA THR A 23 -14.74 12.55 -35.23
C THR A 23 -15.24 11.37 -36.05
N ARG A 24 -16.34 10.74 -35.63
CA ARG A 24 -16.83 9.46 -36.16
C ARG A 24 -15.77 8.37 -36.12
N THR A 25 -14.91 8.38 -35.10
CA THR A 25 -13.86 7.37 -34.93
C THR A 25 -14.44 6.12 -34.28
N THR A 26 -14.15 4.96 -34.88
CA THR A 26 -14.45 3.65 -34.30
C THR A 26 -13.26 3.12 -33.50
N GLY A 27 -13.48 2.09 -32.67
CA GLY A 27 -12.39 1.39 -31.98
C GLY A 27 -11.34 0.85 -32.95
N ALA A 28 -11.76 0.27 -34.07
CA ALA A 28 -10.88 -0.25 -35.10
C ALA A 28 -10.04 0.86 -35.76
N HIS A 29 -10.66 2.01 -36.08
CA HIS A 29 -9.94 3.15 -36.66
C HIS A 29 -8.94 3.77 -35.67
N LEU A 30 -9.27 3.82 -34.38
CA LEU A 30 -8.32 4.24 -33.35
C LEU A 30 -7.12 3.29 -33.28
N LEU A 31 -7.36 1.97 -33.22
CA LEU A 31 -6.28 0.99 -33.14
C LEU A 31 -5.36 1.06 -34.36
N ASP A 32 -5.92 1.14 -35.56
CA ASP A 32 -5.15 1.26 -36.81
C ASP A 32 -4.36 2.57 -36.87
N GLY A 33 -5.01 3.69 -36.54
CA GLY A 33 -4.39 5.02 -36.62
C GLY A 33 -3.36 5.30 -35.52
N CYS A 34 -3.51 4.71 -34.34
CA CYS A 34 -2.75 5.11 -33.15
C CYS A 34 -1.79 4.06 -32.59
N SER A 35 -1.90 2.79 -32.97
CA SER A 35 -1.00 1.74 -32.46
C SER A 35 0.47 2.00 -32.79
N GLN A 36 0.78 2.39 -34.03
CA GLN A 36 2.15 2.69 -34.46
C GLN A 36 2.74 3.90 -33.72
N GLY A 37 1.94 4.97 -33.56
CA GLY A 37 2.34 6.13 -32.77
C GLY A 37 2.54 5.79 -31.29
N ALA A 38 1.71 4.90 -30.73
CA ALA A 38 1.82 4.50 -29.34
C ALA A 38 3.13 3.80 -29.01
N ALA A 39 3.64 2.94 -29.88
CA ALA A 39 4.95 2.32 -29.69
C ALA A 39 6.07 3.38 -29.58
N GLN A 40 6.03 4.42 -30.42
CA GLN A 40 6.98 5.53 -30.35
C GLN A 40 6.83 6.34 -29.05
N ALA A 41 5.58 6.61 -28.64
CA ALA A 41 5.29 7.29 -27.37
C ALA A 41 5.82 6.49 -26.17
N PHE A 42 5.62 5.17 -26.17
CA PHE A 42 6.07 4.30 -25.09
C PHE A 42 7.58 4.24 -25.01
N ALA A 43 8.27 4.12 -26.15
CA ALA A 43 9.73 4.16 -26.21
C ALA A 43 10.29 5.51 -25.71
N ALA A 44 9.70 6.63 -26.15
CA ALA A 44 10.10 7.97 -25.71
C ALA A 44 9.89 8.16 -24.19
N ALA A 45 8.70 7.79 -23.69
CA ALA A 45 8.38 7.87 -22.27
C ALA A 45 9.29 6.97 -21.41
N ALA A 46 9.60 5.75 -21.88
CA ALA A 46 10.52 4.85 -21.19
C ALA A 46 11.96 5.40 -21.15
N ALA A 47 12.39 6.09 -22.20
CA ALA A 47 13.67 6.80 -22.27
C ALA A 47 13.70 8.12 -21.46
N GLY A 48 12.59 8.51 -20.82
CA GLY A 48 12.49 9.79 -20.11
C GLY A 48 12.46 11.01 -21.03
N GLN A 49 12.12 10.82 -22.30
CA GLN A 49 11.96 11.90 -23.27
C GLN A 49 10.51 12.41 -23.29
N SER A 50 10.32 13.67 -23.71
CA SER A 50 8.97 14.19 -23.93
C SER A 50 8.32 13.45 -25.08
N VAL A 51 7.15 12.85 -24.81
CA VAL A 51 6.36 12.18 -25.84
C VAL A 51 5.94 13.15 -26.94
N PHE A 52 5.62 14.40 -26.60
CA PHE A 52 5.22 15.43 -27.57
C PHE A 52 6.37 15.85 -28.49
N GLU A 53 7.61 15.85 -27.99
CA GLU A 53 8.80 16.16 -28.81
C GLU A 53 9.17 15.01 -29.74
N ALA A 54 8.96 13.77 -29.29
CA ALA A 54 9.19 12.57 -30.08
C ALA A 54 8.02 12.26 -31.05
N ALA A 55 6.87 12.91 -30.87
CA ALA A 55 5.65 12.62 -31.61
C ALA A 55 5.64 13.20 -33.03
N ASP A 56 5.30 12.36 -34.00
CA ASP A 56 4.87 12.83 -35.30
C ASP A 56 3.45 13.45 -35.23
N ALA A 57 3.02 14.06 -36.34
CA ALA A 57 1.69 14.68 -36.40
C ALA A 57 0.53 13.69 -36.17
N ARG A 58 0.74 12.39 -36.43
CA ARG A 58 -0.29 11.36 -36.22
C ARG A 58 -0.41 11.04 -34.73
N LEU A 59 0.72 10.86 -34.04
CA LEU A 59 0.72 10.62 -32.60
C LEU A 59 0.10 11.81 -31.84
N ASN A 60 0.37 13.05 -32.25
CA ASN A 60 -0.31 14.22 -31.66
C ASN A 60 -1.84 14.17 -31.82
N GLY A 61 -2.33 13.74 -32.98
CA GLY A 61 -3.77 13.50 -33.20
C GLY A 61 -4.32 12.40 -32.30
N CYS A 62 -3.55 11.34 -32.09
CA CYS A 62 -3.91 10.24 -31.20
C CYS A 62 -3.94 10.65 -29.72
N ILE A 63 -2.98 11.44 -29.26
CA ILE A 63 -2.98 11.95 -27.88
C ILE A 63 -4.22 12.82 -27.64
N ALA A 64 -4.49 13.79 -28.51
CA ALA A 64 -5.67 14.65 -28.39
C ALA A 64 -6.99 13.85 -28.42
N LEU A 65 -7.07 12.82 -29.27
CA LEU A 65 -8.24 11.94 -29.31
C LEU A 65 -8.39 11.13 -28.02
N THR A 66 -7.29 10.55 -27.51
CA THR A 66 -7.30 9.74 -26.29
C THR A 66 -7.58 10.55 -25.03
N GLU A 67 -7.17 11.83 -24.97
CA GLU A 67 -7.52 12.76 -23.87
C GLU A 67 -9.04 12.88 -23.72
N ARG A 68 -9.78 13.00 -24.84
CA ARG A 68 -11.25 13.07 -24.82
C ARG A 68 -11.91 11.76 -24.38
N LEU A 69 -11.26 10.63 -24.65
CA LEU A 69 -11.81 9.30 -24.44
C LEU A 69 -11.45 8.70 -23.06
N VAL A 70 -10.53 9.30 -22.30
CA VAL A 70 -10.03 8.73 -21.04
C VAL A 70 -11.15 8.49 -20.03
N GLY A 71 -12.12 9.42 -19.92
CA GLY A 71 -13.28 9.28 -19.02
C GLY A 71 -14.15 8.06 -19.37
N ALA A 72 -14.47 7.89 -20.66
CA ALA A 72 -15.24 6.75 -21.16
C ALA A 72 -14.48 5.43 -20.97
N ALA A 73 -13.15 5.43 -21.17
CA ALA A 73 -12.30 4.28 -20.91
C ALA A 73 -12.29 3.87 -19.42
N PHE A 74 -12.34 4.84 -18.51
CA PHE A 74 -12.42 4.57 -17.07
C PHE A 74 -13.76 3.97 -16.64
N GLN A 75 -14.86 4.49 -17.18
CA GLN A 75 -16.23 4.06 -16.87
C GLN A 75 -16.59 2.73 -17.53
N GLY A 76 -15.77 2.26 -18.47
CA GLY A 76 -16.04 1.04 -19.23
C GLY A 76 -17.05 1.26 -20.35
N ASP A 77 -17.34 2.50 -20.73
CA ASP A 77 -18.27 2.80 -21.83
C ASP A 77 -17.70 2.42 -23.20
N LEU A 78 -16.37 2.31 -23.28
CA LEU A 78 -15.64 1.78 -24.42
C LEU A 78 -15.65 0.23 -24.48
N GLN A 79 -16.49 -0.46 -23.71
CA GLN A 79 -16.62 -1.94 -23.69
C GLN A 79 -16.89 -2.57 -25.06
N GLY A 80 -17.33 -1.79 -26.05
CA GLY A 80 -17.38 -2.23 -27.44
C GLY A 80 -16.00 -2.56 -28.04
N CYS A 81 -14.89 -2.07 -27.48
CA CYS A 81 -13.53 -2.32 -27.94
C CYS A 81 -12.53 -2.22 -26.77
N PRO A 82 -12.35 -3.29 -25.98
CA PRO A 82 -11.42 -3.32 -24.85
C PRO A 82 -9.99 -2.90 -25.21
N GLU A 83 -9.52 -3.27 -26.40
CA GLU A 83 -8.20 -2.94 -26.92
C GLU A 83 -8.05 -1.43 -27.13
N ALA A 84 -9.09 -0.76 -27.65
CA ALA A 84 -9.09 0.70 -27.78
C ALA A 84 -9.07 1.38 -26.40
N SER A 85 -9.79 0.83 -25.42
CA SER A 85 -9.79 1.33 -24.04
C SER A 85 -8.40 1.26 -23.42
N ALA A 86 -7.74 0.12 -23.61
CA ALA A 86 -6.42 -0.12 -23.09
C ALA A 86 -5.36 0.75 -23.79
N LEU A 87 -5.48 0.96 -25.10
CA LEU A 87 -4.63 1.89 -25.86
C LEU A 87 -4.81 3.34 -25.38
N VAL A 88 -6.05 3.80 -25.17
CA VAL A 88 -6.37 5.14 -24.63
C VAL A 88 -5.67 5.35 -23.29
N LEU A 89 -5.87 4.43 -22.33
CA LEU A 89 -5.28 4.53 -21.00
C LEU A 89 -3.74 4.50 -21.06
N SER A 90 -3.18 3.64 -21.89
CA SER A 90 -1.71 3.49 -22.01
C SER A 90 -1.06 4.72 -22.65
N LEU A 91 -1.63 5.26 -23.73
CA LEU A 91 -1.14 6.48 -24.39
C LEU A 91 -1.23 7.70 -23.46
N GLN A 92 -2.31 7.83 -22.71
CA GLN A 92 -2.45 8.91 -21.73
C GLN A 92 -1.43 8.79 -20.60
N GLY A 93 -1.24 7.58 -20.06
CA GLY A 93 -0.16 7.34 -19.10
C GLY A 93 1.23 7.63 -19.68
N ALA A 94 1.47 7.34 -20.96
CA ALA A 94 2.72 7.66 -21.60
C ALA A 94 2.92 9.16 -21.83
N ALA A 95 1.87 9.91 -22.17
CA ALA A 95 2.00 11.33 -22.54
C ALA A 95 2.13 12.29 -21.34
N VAL A 96 1.69 11.91 -20.15
CA VAL A 96 1.73 12.79 -18.95
C VAL A 96 3.18 13.04 -18.50
N GLU A 97 3.53 14.31 -18.35
CA GLU A 97 4.79 14.74 -17.72
C GLU A 97 4.76 14.53 -16.21
N LEU A 98 5.87 14.00 -15.67
CA LEU A 98 6.02 13.65 -14.26
C LEU A 98 6.71 14.78 -13.50
N ASP A 99 5.95 15.79 -13.10
CA ASP A 99 6.44 16.95 -12.33
C ASP A 99 6.16 16.83 -10.81
N SER A 100 5.41 15.81 -10.40
CA SER A 100 4.95 15.61 -9.02
C SER A 100 4.59 14.16 -8.73
N THR A 101 4.63 13.77 -7.46
CA THR A 101 4.23 12.43 -6.98
C THR A 101 2.75 12.14 -7.28
N GLU A 102 1.90 13.17 -7.26
CA GLU A 102 0.48 13.04 -7.59
C GLU A 102 0.29 12.62 -9.06
N ARG A 103 0.91 13.34 -10.00
CA ARG A 103 0.87 12.98 -11.43
C ARG A 103 1.47 11.61 -11.68
N CYS A 104 2.54 11.28 -10.98
CA CYS A 104 3.12 9.94 -10.99
C CYS A 104 2.15 8.83 -10.65
N THR A 105 1.35 9.02 -9.60
CA THR A 105 0.35 8.04 -9.17
C THR A 105 -0.76 7.91 -10.21
N GLN A 106 -1.23 9.03 -10.77
CA GLN A 106 -2.26 9.04 -11.83
C GLN A 106 -1.78 8.32 -13.09
N THR A 107 -0.54 8.61 -13.53
CA THR A 107 0.09 7.98 -14.69
C THR A 107 0.24 6.48 -14.53
N LEU A 108 0.73 6.03 -13.37
CA LEU A 108 0.89 4.59 -13.11
C LEU A 108 -0.47 3.88 -13.05
N LEU A 109 -1.50 4.51 -12.50
CA LEU A 109 -2.85 3.95 -12.49
C LEU A 109 -3.39 3.72 -13.91
N LEU A 110 -3.20 4.70 -14.80
CA LEU A 110 -3.58 4.60 -16.21
C LEU A 110 -2.87 3.42 -16.90
N LEU A 111 -1.55 3.32 -16.74
CA LEU A 111 -0.74 2.27 -17.37
C LEU A 111 -1.09 0.88 -16.82
N VAL A 112 -1.26 0.74 -15.51
CA VAL A 112 -1.64 -0.54 -14.88
C VAL A 112 -3.03 -0.97 -15.33
N LYS A 113 -3.99 -0.05 -15.42
CA LYS A 113 -5.34 -0.36 -15.90
C LYS A 113 -5.33 -0.73 -17.38
N GLY A 114 -4.56 -0.02 -18.21
CA GLY A 114 -4.32 -0.37 -19.61
C GLY A 114 -3.71 -1.78 -19.74
N TYR A 115 -2.70 -2.09 -18.92
CA TYR A 115 -2.06 -3.39 -18.87
C TYR A 115 -3.04 -4.52 -18.45
N SER A 116 -3.85 -4.30 -17.42
CA SER A 116 -4.80 -5.32 -16.92
C SER A 116 -5.83 -5.74 -17.96
N TYR A 117 -6.24 -4.83 -18.85
CA TYR A 117 -7.15 -5.17 -19.95
C TYR A 117 -6.54 -6.21 -20.90
N PHE A 118 -5.23 -6.20 -21.10
CA PHE A 118 -4.54 -7.16 -21.97
C PHE A 118 -4.17 -8.47 -21.26
N GLY A 119 -3.86 -8.41 -19.95
CA GLY A 119 -3.55 -9.59 -19.15
C GLY A 119 -4.70 -10.60 -19.08
N GLU A 120 -5.95 -10.13 -19.05
CA GLU A 120 -7.13 -11.00 -18.99
C GLU A 120 -7.62 -11.47 -20.37
N ALA A 121 -7.46 -10.64 -21.42
CA ALA A 121 -7.94 -10.94 -22.77
C ALA A 121 -6.97 -11.79 -23.61
N GLY A 122 -5.73 -11.97 -23.15
CA GLY A 122 -4.63 -12.47 -23.95
C GLY A 122 -4.10 -11.42 -24.92
N GLU A 123 -2.80 -11.44 -25.20
CA GLU A 123 -2.18 -10.47 -26.11
C GLU A 123 -2.89 -10.48 -27.49
N PRO A 124 -3.41 -9.33 -27.96
CA PRO A 124 -4.10 -9.25 -29.23
C PRO A 124 -3.15 -9.52 -30.40
N ALA A 125 -3.69 -9.96 -31.55
CA ALA A 125 -2.88 -10.39 -32.70
C ALA A 125 -1.91 -9.32 -33.24
N TRP A 126 -2.26 -8.04 -33.10
CA TRP A 126 -1.40 -6.91 -33.47
C TRP A 126 -0.27 -6.65 -32.46
N ALA A 127 -0.39 -7.15 -31.22
CA ALA A 127 0.68 -7.12 -30.22
C ALA A 127 1.67 -8.30 -30.37
N LYS A 128 1.36 -9.29 -31.22
CA LYS A 128 2.18 -10.48 -31.49
C LYS A 128 3.00 -10.40 -32.80
N GLY A 129 3.02 -9.25 -33.45
CA GLY A 129 3.84 -9.05 -34.66
C GLY A 129 5.33 -8.96 -34.32
N ASP A 130 6.21 -9.23 -35.29
CA ASP A 130 7.68 -9.19 -35.14
C ASP A 130 8.24 -7.84 -34.67
N GLU A 131 7.41 -6.79 -34.63
CA GLU A 131 7.67 -5.52 -33.96
C GLU A 131 6.89 -5.50 -32.64
N ASP A 132 7.50 -6.03 -31.57
CA ASP A 132 6.97 -6.14 -30.20
C ASP A 132 6.68 -4.74 -29.59
N GLY A 133 5.65 -4.06 -30.09
CA GLY A 133 5.21 -2.77 -29.57
C GLY A 133 4.79 -2.84 -28.10
N PHE A 134 4.42 -4.02 -27.59
CA PHE A 134 3.93 -4.23 -26.22
C PHE A 134 4.91 -4.90 -25.25
N GLY A 135 6.02 -5.49 -25.74
CA GLY A 135 7.19 -5.71 -24.86
C GLY A 135 7.61 -4.41 -24.18
N SER A 136 7.39 -3.29 -24.86
CA SER A 136 7.59 -1.95 -24.33
C SER A 136 6.63 -1.53 -23.22
N LEU A 137 5.44 -2.13 -23.02
CA LEU A 137 4.50 -1.66 -21.99
C LEU A 137 4.95 -2.05 -20.58
N VAL A 138 5.48 -3.26 -20.41
CA VAL A 138 6.10 -3.69 -19.14
C VAL A 138 7.33 -2.82 -18.87
N ASP A 139 8.17 -2.62 -19.87
CA ASP A 139 9.34 -1.73 -19.77
C ASP A 139 8.94 -0.29 -19.47
N LEU A 140 7.84 0.20 -20.05
CA LEU A 140 7.28 1.53 -19.80
C LEU A 140 6.78 1.64 -18.36
N VAL A 141 6.06 0.65 -17.84
CA VAL A 141 5.63 0.63 -16.44
C VAL A 141 6.84 0.65 -15.50
N HIS A 142 7.87 -0.14 -15.78
CA HIS A 142 9.10 -0.15 -14.99
C HIS A 142 9.85 1.19 -15.07
N ALA A 143 10.02 1.75 -16.26
CA ALA A 143 10.66 3.04 -16.47
C ALA A 143 9.89 4.17 -15.77
N ARG A 144 8.57 4.19 -15.88
CA ARG A 144 7.70 5.17 -15.21
C ARG A 144 7.75 5.03 -13.69
N ARG A 145 7.81 3.82 -13.14
CA ARG A 145 8.05 3.59 -11.70
C ARG A 145 9.38 4.20 -11.26
N ALA A 146 10.46 3.99 -12.02
CA ALA A 146 11.77 4.56 -11.72
C ALA A 146 11.77 6.09 -11.77
N GLN A 147 11.15 6.68 -12.80
CA GLN A 147 10.99 8.14 -12.90
C GLN A 147 10.19 8.70 -11.72
N CYS A 148 9.13 8.00 -11.30
CA CYS A 148 8.35 8.40 -10.15
C CYS A 148 9.08 8.31 -8.82
N ALA A 149 9.96 7.32 -8.66
CA ALA A 149 10.87 7.28 -7.52
C ALA A 149 11.81 8.50 -7.50
N ALA A 150 12.34 8.93 -8.66
CA ALA A 150 13.19 10.11 -8.76
C ALA A 150 12.45 11.42 -8.43
N VAL A 151 11.23 11.61 -8.96
CA VAL A 151 10.38 12.77 -8.62
C VAL A 151 10.07 12.80 -7.13
N ARG A 152 9.80 11.64 -6.54
CA ARG A 152 9.54 11.51 -5.11
C ARG A 152 10.76 11.88 -4.26
N GLU A 153 11.94 11.46 -4.67
CA GLU A 153 13.21 11.82 -4.03
C GLU A 153 13.42 13.34 -4.08
N GLN A 154 13.19 13.97 -5.24
CA GLN A 154 13.30 15.43 -5.39
C GLN A 154 12.30 16.19 -4.50
N GLU A 155 11.04 15.74 -4.42
CA GLU A 155 10.06 16.33 -3.50
C GLU A 155 10.49 16.20 -2.03
N LEU A 156 11.04 15.03 -1.66
CA LEU A 156 11.57 14.80 -0.31
C LEU A 156 12.78 15.67 0.01
N GLU A 157 13.62 16.00 -0.97
CA GLU A 157 14.73 16.94 -0.80
C GLU A 157 14.25 18.39 -0.60
N GLN A 158 13.20 18.80 -1.33
CA GLN A 158 12.61 20.14 -1.20
C GLN A 158 11.86 20.33 0.12
N LEU A 159 11.25 19.27 0.63
CA LEU A 159 10.69 19.24 1.98
C LEU A 159 11.87 19.17 2.96
N GLU A 160 12.45 20.33 3.32
CA GLU A 160 13.48 20.42 4.36
C GLU A 160 13.03 19.70 5.63
N LEU A 161 13.40 18.43 5.78
CA LEU A 161 13.05 17.66 6.96
C LEU A 161 13.72 18.33 8.17
N PRO A 162 12.98 18.61 9.26
CA PRO A 162 13.51 19.26 10.46
C PRO A 162 14.76 18.55 11.04
N SER A 163 14.97 17.27 10.72
CA SER A 163 16.16 16.50 11.07
C SER A 163 17.46 17.02 10.42
N LYS A 164 17.42 17.52 9.18
CA LYS A 164 18.61 18.13 8.53
C LYS A 164 18.95 19.50 9.14
N ARG A 165 17.97 20.26 9.63
CA ARG A 165 18.21 21.54 10.34
C ARG A 165 18.93 21.35 11.68
N ARG A 166 18.64 20.28 12.43
CA ARG A 166 19.34 20.01 13.70
C ARG A 166 20.78 19.55 13.49
N LEU A 167 21.01 18.64 12.53
CA LEU A 167 22.37 18.17 12.22
C LEU A 167 23.27 19.29 11.64
N SER A 168 22.72 20.20 10.83
CA SER A 168 23.47 21.35 10.31
C SER A 168 23.79 22.38 11.40
N ALA A 169 22.84 22.69 12.29
CA ALA A 169 23.04 23.61 13.40
C ALA A 169 24.06 23.09 14.45
N ASP A 170 24.06 21.78 14.72
CA ASP A 170 25.01 21.15 15.65
C ASP A 170 26.43 21.02 15.06
N LEU A 171 26.57 21.02 13.73
CA LEU A 171 27.88 21.03 13.06
C LEU A 171 28.46 22.45 12.95
N THR A 172 27.63 23.50 12.86
CA THR A 172 28.11 24.88 12.84
C THR A 172 28.48 25.43 14.21
N ASN A 173 27.97 24.85 15.31
CA ASN A 173 28.25 25.31 16.68
C ASN A 173 29.44 24.63 17.36
N ASN A 174 30.15 23.70 16.68
CA ASN A 174 31.28 22.97 17.27
C ASN A 174 32.66 23.34 16.67
N ASN A 175 32.75 24.42 15.87
CA ASN A 175 34.02 24.85 15.26
C ASN A 175 34.61 26.16 15.80
N ASP A 176 33.95 26.79 16.78
CA ASP A 176 34.54 27.89 17.53
C ASP A 176 34.62 27.46 19.00
N ASP A 177 35.83 27.49 19.57
CA ASP A 177 36.21 27.10 20.94
C ASP A 177 36.53 25.61 21.16
N ASP A 178 37.73 25.17 20.77
CA ASP A 178 38.74 24.81 21.79
C ASP A 178 40.11 24.48 21.19
N ASN A 179 40.99 25.46 21.29
CA ASN A 179 42.44 25.29 21.15
C ASN A 179 43.00 25.03 22.56
N SER A 180 42.87 23.79 23.06
CA SER A 180 43.59 23.35 24.25
C SER A 180 44.23 21.97 24.03
N ASN A 181 45.56 21.99 24.05
CA ASN A 181 46.46 20.85 24.04
C ASN A 181 46.17 19.90 25.21
N GLU A 182 45.77 18.66 24.93
CA GLU A 182 46.11 17.53 25.81
C GLU A 182 46.58 16.32 24.99
N ASN A 183 47.87 16.04 25.13
CA ASN A 183 48.55 14.80 24.74
C ASN A 183 48.00 13.64 25.58
N ILE A 184 47.25 12.73 24.97
CA ILE A 184 46.99 11.41 25.55
C ILE A 184 47.73 10.35 24.73
N ASN A 185 48.76 9.82 25.38
CA ASN A 185 49.70 8.82 24.92
C ASN A 185 49.05 7.42 25.10
N ILE A 186 48.61 6.78 24.02
CA ILE A 186 48.11 5.39 24.06
C ILE A 186 49.29 4.45 23.82
N ASN A 187 49.79 3.88 24.91
CA ASN A 187 50.76 2.79 24.90
C ASN A 187 50.07 1.47 24.51
N ASN A 188 50.61 0.85 23.45
CA ASN A 188 50.46 -0.57 23.14
C ASN A 188 50.98 -1.43 24.30
N ASN A 189 50.24 -2.46 24.68
CA ASN A 189 50.83 -3.65 25.30
C ASN A 189 50.08 -4.92 24.87
N ASN A 190 50.77 -5.68 24.03
CA ASN A 190 50.58 -7.11 23.84
C ASN A 190 50.79 -7.85 25.16
N ASN A 191 50.01 -8.90 25.40
CA ASN A 191 50.51 -10.03 26.17
C ASN A 191 49.86 -11.32 25.69
N ASP A 192 50.68 -12.09 24.97
CA ASP A 192 50.57 -13.52 24.79
C ASP A 192 50.62 -14.25 26.14
N ASN A 193 49.82 -15.30 26.28
CA ASN A 193 50.22 -16.60 26.82
C ASN A 193 48.99 -17.46 27.13
N LYS A 194 48.84 -18.60 26.42
CA LYS A 194 49.02 -19.93 27.05
C LYS A 194 48.72 -21.07 26.08
N ASN A 195 49.81 -21.80 25.80
CA ASN A 195 49.98 -23.26 25.80
C ASN A 195 48.92 -24.19 25.21
N ASP A 196 49.40 -24.91 24.21
CA ASP A 196 49.01 -26.25 23.78
C ASP A 196 48.96 -27.26 24.95
N ASP A 197 47.99 -28.17 24.87
CA ASP A 197 48.25 -29.59 25.12
C ASP A 197 47.22 -30.49 24.42
N ASN A 198 47.76 -31.53 23.80
CA ASN A 198 47.08 -32.61 23.08
C ASN A 198 46.10 -33.40 23.95
N ASN A 199 45.00 -33.90 23.37
CA ASN A 199 44.67 -35.33 23.51
C ASN A 199 43.62 -35.85 22.53
N ASN A 200 43.83 -37.12 22.16
CA ASN A 200 43.10 -37.95 21.21
C ASN A 200 41.67 -38.33 21.63
N ASN A 201 40.86 -38.59 20.59
CA ASN A 201 39.82 -39.61 20.44
C ASN A 201 38.99 -40.03 21.66
N ASP A 202 37.69 -39.71 21.63
CA ASP A 202 36.68 -40.72 21.95
C ASP A 202 35.34 -40.47 21.21
N LEU A 203 34.85 -41.54 20.59
CA LEU A 203 33.59 -41.61 19.86
C LEU A 203 32.52 -42.11 20.83
N THR A 204 31.70 -41.21 21.38
CA THR A 204 30.45 -41.62 22.05
C THR A 204 29.34 -40.60 21.79
N ALA A 205 28.26 -41.11 21.19
CA ALA A 205 27.00 -40.42 21.02
C ALA A 205 26.44 -39.94 22.37
N SER A 206 26.11 -38.65 22.48
CA SER A 206 25.25 -38.15 23.55
C SER A 206 24.43 -36.95 23.06
N SER A 207 23.11 -37.08 23.25
CA SER A 207 22.11 -36.04 23.47
C SER A 207 22.47 -34.61 23.04
N GLY A 208 21.82 -34.15 21.96
CA GLY A 208 21.80 -32.75 21.56
C GLY A 208 21.31 -31.86 22.68
N GLN A 209 22.22 -31.06 23.23
CA GLN A 209 21.89 -29.92 24.06
C GLN A 209 21.17 -28.90 23.19
N SER A 210 19.86 -28.80 23.44
CA SER A 210 19.04 -27.65 23.07
C SER A 210 19.72 -26.39 23.59
N SER A 211 20.22 -25.57 22.67
CA SER A 211 20.70 -24.21 22.95
C SER A 211 19.51 -23.40 23.43
N SER A 212 19.30 -23.32 24.75
CA SER A 212 18.29 -22.44 25.34
C SER A 212 18.66 -20.99 25.02
N CYS A 213 17.90 -20.36 24.12
CA CYS A 213 17.86 -18.91 24.01
C CYS A 213 17.58 -18.35 25.41
N GLY A 214 18.54 -17.61 25.95
CA GLY A 214 18.52 -17.12 27.33
C GLY A 214 17.19 -16.48 27.69
N GLY A 215 16.58 -16.96 28.77
CA GLY A 215 15.40 -16.34 29.38
C GLY A 215 15.76 -14.94 29.85
N GLY A 216 15.42 -13.94 29.04
CA GLY A 216 15.32 -12.57 29.51
C GLY A 216 14.26 -12.50 30.63
N PRO A 217 14.32 -11.45 31.48
CA PRO A 217 13.35 -11.28 32.56
C PRO A 217 11.92 -11.38 32.00
N GLU A 218 11.10 -12.23 32.61
CA GLU A 218 9.66 -12.35 32.33
C GLU A 218 9.02 -10.96 32.45
N ARG A 219 8.87 -10.26 31.33
CA ARG A 219 8.02 -9.08 31.26
C ARG A 219 6.59 -9.55 31.46
N SER A 220 5.85 -8.87 32.34
CA SER A 220 4.42 -9.09 32.46
C SER A 220 3.79 -8.91 31.08
N SER A 221 3.02 -9.90 30.63
CA SER A 221 2.45 -9.93 29.27
C SER A 221 1.65 -8.68 28.91
N GLY A 222 1.08 -8.00 29.92
CA GLY A 222 0.31 -6.77 29.76
C GLY A 222 1.10 -5.54 29.29
N GLU A 223 2.43 -5.52 29.40
CA GLU A 223 3.25 -4.36 28.97
C GLU A 223 3.80 -4.51 27.54
N GLN A 224 3.81 -5.73 27.01
CA GLN A 224 4.39 -6.03 25.71
C GLN A 224 3.36 -5.86 24.58
N PRO A 225 3.70 -5.22 23.44
CA PRO A 225 2.86 -5.27 22.25
C PRO A 225 2.95 -6.65 21.58
N ALA A 226 1.88 -7.05 20.89
CA ALA A 226 1.86 -8.25 20.08
C ALA A 226 1.61 -7.91 18.60
N LEU A 227 2.21 -8.70 17.71
CA LEU A 227 1.90 -8.73 16.31
C LEU A 227 0.92 -9.87 16.05
N LEU A 228 -0.23 -9.53 15.45
CA LEU A 228 -1.31 -10.45 15.15
C LEU A 228 -1.46 -10.60 13.64
N VAL A 229 -1.34 -11.84 13.16
CA VAL A 229 -1.77 -12.22 11.81
C VAL A 229 -2.86 -13.26 11.94
N ALA A 230 -3.97 -13.05 11.24
CA ALA A 230 -5.06 -14.01 11.20
C ALA A 230 -5.35 -14.41 9.76
N ALA A 231 -5.31 -15.71 9.47
CA ALA A 231 -5.45 -16.20 8.11
C ALA A 231 -6.06 -17.60 8.10
N THR A 232 -6.96 -17.84 7.15
CA THR A 232 -7.51 -19.19 6.94
C THR A 232 -6.39 -20.15 6.51
N PRO A 233 -6.53 -21.47 6.74
CA PRO A 233 -5.51 -22.45 6.37
C PRO A 233 -5.06 -22.37 4.90
N ASN A 234 -5.95 -21.98 3.99
CA ASN A 234 -5.61 -21.80 2.60
C ASN A 234 -4.71 -20.57 2.37
N LYS A 235 -5.02 -19.44 3.01
CA LYS A 235 -4.25 -18.19 2.90
C LYS A 235 -2.86 -18.34 3.52
N LEU A 236 -2.73 -19.11 4.62
CA LEU A 236 -1.42 -19.42 5.22
C LEU A 236 -0.47 -20.07 4.22
N ARG A 237 -0.95 -21.06 3.45
CA ARG A 237 -0.12 -21.74 2.44
C ARG A 237 0.36 -20.79 1.36
N THR A 238 -0.51 -19.88 0.90
CA THR A 238 -0.17 -18.89 -0.13
C THR A 238 0.86 -17.87 0.36
N TYR A 239 0.75 -17.41 1.61
CA TYR A 239 1.56 -16.29 2.11
C TYR A 239 2.61 -16.69 3.16
N GLN A 240 2.94 -17.98 3.29
CA GLN A 240 3.90 -18.49 4.26
C GLN A 240 5.24 -17.72 4.30
N PRO A 241 5.85 -17.30 3.17
CA PRO A 241 7.08 -16.50 3.21
C PRO A 241 6.92 -15.18 3.97
N PHE A 242 5.81 -14.47 3.76
CA PHE A 242 5.54 -13.18 4.43
C PHE A 242 5.23 -13.37 5.92
N LEU A 243 4.53 -14.45 6.28
CA LEU A 243 4.30 -14.81 7.69
C LEU A 243 5.63 -15.05 8.43
N ASN A 244 6.58 -15.72 7.78
CA ASN A 244 7.91 -15.93 8.36
C ASN A 244 8.66 -14.60 8.56
N LEU A 245 8.54 -13.65 7.62
CA LEU A 245 9.10 -12.31 7.76
C LEU A 245 8.50 -11.58 8.98
N TRP A 246 7.17 -11.60 9.14
CA TRP A 246 6.52 -10.97 10.28
C TRP A 246 6.87 -11.62 11.62
N ARG A 247 7.05 -12.93 11.65
CA ARG A 247 7.53 -13.64 12.83
C ARG A 247 8.94 -13.19 13.21
N CYS A 248 9.85 -13.07 12.24
CA CYS A 248 11.21 -12.56 12.45
C CYS A 248 11.20 -11.10 12.90
N TYR A 249 10.33 -10.27 12.30
CA TYR A 249 10.14 -8.89 12.69
C TYR A 249 9.65 -8.76 14.14
N ALA A 250 8.65 -9.55 14.54
CA ALA A 250 8.16 -9.57 15.91
C ALA A 250 9.24 -9.95 16.92
N LEU A 251 10.02 -11.00 16.62
CA LEU A 251 11.14 -11.41 17.46
C LEU A 251 12.20 -10.29 17.60
N ARG A 252 12.57 -9.65 16.47
CA ARG A 252 13.55 -8.56 16.44
C ARG A 252 13.16 -7.37 17.32
N HIS A 253 11.88 -7.03 17.32
CA HIS A 253 11.35 -5.85 18.03
C HIS A 253 10.78 -6.19 19.42
N GLY A 254 11.03 -7.41 19.91
CA GLY A 254 10.59 -7.83 21.24
C GLY A 254 9.08 -7.83 21.38
N MET A 255 8.36 -8.24 20.34
CA MET A 255 6.90 -8.39 20.33
C MET A 255 6.49 -9.86 20.47
N ALA A 256 5.34 -10.12 21.08
CA ALA A 256 4.71 -11.43 20.94
C ALA A 256 4.23 -11.61 19.49
N PHE A 257 4.23 -12.84 18.98
CA PHE A 257 3.71 -13.15 17.65
C PHE A 257 2.51 -14.10 17.79
N ILE A 258 1.35 -13.66 17.30
CA ILE A 258 0.09 -14.39 17.32
C ILE A 258 -0.25 -14.75 15.88
N LEU A 259 -0.39 -16.05 15.61
CA LEU A 259 -0.91 -16.56 14.36
C LEU A 259 -2.25 -17.25 14.64
N GLU A 260 -3.34 -16.64 14.20
CA GLU A 260 -4.67 -17.23 14.32
C GLU A 260 -5.10 -17.91 13.02
N THR A 261 -5.62 -19.11 13.15
CA THR A 261 -6.02 -19.98 12.05
C THR A 261 -7.41 -20.59 12.24
N ASP A 262 -7.98 -20.47 13.44
CA ASP A 262 -9.34 -20.89 13.74
C ASP A 262 -10.34 -19.93 13.08
N ASP A 263 -10.97 -20.38 12.00
CA ASP A 263 -11.91 -19.60 11.22
C ASP A 263 -13.38 -19.84 11.63
N THR A 264 -13.65 -20.52 12.75
CA THR A 264 -15.03 -20.86 13.18
C THR A 264 -15.96 -19.66 13.35
N GLU A 265 -15.44 -18.48 13.72
CA GLU A 265 -16.21 -17.23 13.87
C GLU A 265 -16.58 -16.55 12.54
N VAL A 266 -15.97 -16.97 11.42
CA VAL A 266 -16.25 -16.46 10.07
C VAL A 266 -16.81 -17.54 9.13
N SER A 267 -16.53 -18.80 9.42
CA SER A 267 -17.06 -19.98 8.73
C SER A 267 -18.55 -20.21 9.03
N PRO A 268 -19.24 -21.08 8.27
CA PRO A 268 -20.60 -21.50 8.60
C PRO A 268 -20.74 -21.91 10.08
N PRO A 269 -21.81 -21.49 10.79
CA PRO A 269 -23.04 -20.88 10.26
C PRO A 269 -22.99 -19.35 10.08
N HIS A 270 -21.92 -18.67 10.49
CA HIS A 270 -21.86 -17.20 10.50
C HIS A 270 -21.75 -16.61 9.08
N GLN A 271 -21.18 -17.36 8.13
CA GLN A 271 -21.04 -16.99 6.71
C GLN A 271 -20.45 -15.59 6.50
N ARG A 272 -19.47 -15.20 7.32
CA ARG A 272 -18.79 -13.90 7.18
C ARG A 272 -17.64 -14.03 6.21
N ALA A 273 -17.20 -12.90 5.70
CA ALA A 273 -16.04 -12.90 4.84
C ALA A 273 -14.74 -13.15 5.63
N PRO A 274 -13.76 -13.88 5.06
CA PRO A 274 -12.54 -14.26 5.77
C PRO A 274 -11.72 -13.10 6.34
N ASN A 275 -11.79 -11.91 5.74
CA ASN A 275 -11.10 -10.71 6.22
C ASN A 275 -11.60 -10.21 7.58
N TRP A 276 -12.79 -10.61 8.02
CA TRP A 276 -13.27 -10.31 9.37
C TRP A 276 -12.55 -11.08 10.49
N LEU A 277 -11.86 -12.18 10.16
CA LEU A 277 -11.23 -13.06 11.15
C LEU A 277 -10.25 -12.29 12.05
N ARG A 278 -9.46 -11.37 11.47
CA ARG A 278 -8.48 -10.58 12.22
C ARG A 278 -9.10 -9.66 13.27
N TRP A 279 -10.29 -9.11 13.03
CA TRP A 279 -10.95 -8.20 13.97
C TRP A 279 -11.56 -8.96 15.15
N PHE A 280 -12.18 -10.12 14.90
CA PHE A 280 -12.66 -10.99 15.98
C PHE A 280 -11.50 -11.52 16.83
N THR A 281 -10.40 -11.91 16.17
CA THR A 281 -9.15 -12.31 16.83
C THR A 281 -8.58 -11.15 17.65
N ALA A 282 -8.54 -9.93 17.11
CA ALA A 282 -8.11 -8.75 17.84
C ALA A 282 -8.94 -8.54 19.11
N ARG A 283 -10.26 -8.72 19.06
CA ARG A 283 -11.12 -8.58 20.25
C ARG A 283 -10.76 -9.59 21.33
N ARG A 284 -10.43 -10.83 20.94
CA ARG A 284 -9.99 -11.88 21.89
C ARG A 284 -8.66 -11.54 22.54
N TYR A 285 -7.70 -10.99 21.78
CA TYR A 285 -6.33 -10.82 22.27
C TYR A 285 -6.00 -9.42 22.82
N LEU A 286 -6.78 -8.38 22.52
CA LEU A 286 -6.45 -7.00 22.86
C LEU A 286 -6.27 -6.78 24.36
N GLY A 287 -7.04 -7.48 25.20
CA GLY A 287 -6.96 -7.38 26.66
C GLY A 287 -5.69 -7.99 27.28
N TYR A 288 -4.92 -8.80 26.55
CA TYR A 288 -3.73 -9.49 27.09
C TYR A 288 -2.40 -8.75 26.83
N TYR A 289 -2.40 -7.76 25.95
CA TYR A 289 -1.21 -7.06 25.46
C TYR A 289 -1.40 -5.55 25.53
N LYS A 290 -0.31 -4.77 25.61
CA LYS A 290 -0.41 -3.30 25.62
C LYS A 290 -1.04 -2.76 24.33
N ALA A 291 -0.72 -3.38 23.20
CA ALA A 291 -1.29 -3.08 21.90
C ALA A 291 -1.18 -4.30 20.96
N LEU A 292 -2.03 -4.33 19.94
CA LEU A 292 -1.98 -5.27 18.84
C LEU A 292 -1.60 -4.55 17.55
N LEU A 293 -0.50 -4.98 16.91
CA LEU A 293 -0.20 -4.67 15.52
C LEU A 293 -0.84 -5.76 14.65
N ILE A 294 -2.00 -5.46 14.09
CA ILE A 294 -2.79 -6.33 13.24
C ILE A 294 -2.28 -6.19 11.82
N VAL A 295 -1.95 -7.32 11.20
CA VAL A 295 -1.34 -7.35 9.87
C VAL A 295 -2.02 -8.38 8.99
N ASP A 296 -2.38 -7.99 7.77
CA ASP A 296 -2.88 -8.90 6.75
C ASP A 296 -1.78 -9.84 6.26
N PRO A 297 -2.13 -11.10 5.95
CA PRO A 297 -1.14 -12.11 5.58
C PRO A 297 -0.39 -11.80 4.28
N ASP A 298 -0.96 -10.96 3.42
CA ASP A 298 -0.34 -10.52 2.16
C ASP A 298 0.48 -9.24 2.31
N GLN A 299 0.61 -8.67 3.51
CA GLN A 299 1.47 -7.51 3.74
C GLN A 299 2.90 -7.95 4.04
N PHE A 300 3.87 -7.08 3.75
CA PHE A 300 5.25 -7.27 4.19
C PHE A 300 5.88 -5.98 4.68
N VAL A 301 6.90 -6.11 5.54
CA VAL A 301 7.72 -4.99 5.99
C VAL A 301 8.72 -4.66 4.90
N VAL A 302 8.71 -3.43 4.39
CA VAL A 302 9.74 -2.99 3.45
C VAL A 302 11.12 -2.93 4.10
N PRO A 303 12.20 -3.19 3.36
CA PRO A 303 13.56 -3.22 3.89
C PRO A 303 13.93 -1.99 4.73
N GLU A 304 13.49 -0.81 4.31
CA GLU A 304 13.73 0.47 4.97
C GLU A 304 13.11 0.54 6.38
N CYS A 305 11.96 -0.12 6.57
CA CYS A 305 11.26 -0.18 7.86
C CYS A 305 11.69 -1.36 8.73
N TRP A 306 12.53 -2.28 8.25
CA TRP A 306 12.91 -3.49 8.98
C TRP A 306 13.53 -3.22 10.35
N ASN A 307 14.34 -2.16 10.43
CA ASN A 307 15.02 -1.73 11.65
C ASN A 307 14.19 -0.80 12.53
N MET A 308 13.02 -0.36 12.05
CA MET A 308 12.14 0.53 12.79
C MET A 308 11.05 -0.28 13.48
N SER A 309 10.65 0.13 14.68
CA SER A 309 9.49 -0.44 15.36
C SER A 309 8.22 0.24 14.83
N ILE A 310 7.39 -0.49 14.08
CA ILE A 310 6.12 -0.01 13.52
C ILE A 310 5.20 0.49 14.64
N PRO A 311 5.04 -0.21 15.79
CA PRO A 311 4.30 0.36 16.92
C PRO A 311 4.89 1.70 17.40
N ALA A 312 6.22 1.86 17.39
CA ALA A 312 6.85 3.13 17.75
C ALA A 312 6.62 4.22 16.68
N ILE A 313 6.59 3.87 15.39
CA ILE A 313 6.27 4.82 14.31
C ILE A 313 4.80 5.24 14.37
N LEU A 314 3.90 4.26 14.39
CA LEU A 314 2.46 4.45 14.35
C LEU A 314 1.92 5.05 15.65
N GLY A 315 2.54 4.71 16.79
CA GLY A 315 2.08 5.13 18.10
C GLY A 315 2.92 6.24 18.76
N ALA A 316 4.09 6.57 18.23
CA ALA A 316 5.08 7.45 18.86
C ALA A 316 5.13 7.28 20.40
N TRP A 317 5.46 6.06 20.85
CA TRP A 317 5.56 5.63 22.27
C TRP A 317 6.68 6.37 23.05
N ALA A 318 7.22 7.45 22.49
CA ALA A 318 8.34 8.22 22.98
C ALA A 318 7.90 9.45 23.81
N GLY A 319 6.78 9.36 24.53
CA GLY A 319 6.41 10.36 25.55
C GLY A 319 6.09 11.77 25.02
N GLY A 320 5.63 11.90 23.78
CA GLY A 320 5.19 13.18 23.23
C GLY A 320 4.01 13.76 24.02
N ALA A 321 3.96 15.09 24.15
CA ALA A 321 2.97 15.83 24.96
C ALA A 321 1.49 15.61 24.57
N ASN A 322 1.21 14.94 23.45
CA ASN A 322 -0.13 14.76 22.89
C ASN A 322 -0.77 13.38 23.18
N GLY A 323 -0.14 12.56 24.03
CA GLY A 323 -0.64 11.21 24.34
C GLY A 323 -0.39 10.19 23.22
N GLU A 324 -0.36 8.91 23.58
CA GLU A 324 -0.27 7.82 22.60
C GLU A 324 -1.65 7.60 21.94
N PRO A 325 -1.73 7.41 20.61
CA PRO A 325 -2.99 7.15 19.92
C PRO A 325 -3.57 5.79 20.32
N ASP A 326 -4.88 5.67 20.25
CA ASP A 326 -5.61 4.44 20.55
C ASP A 326 -5.70 3.51 19.35
N VAL A 327 -5.76 4.09 18.15
CA VAL A 327 -5.74 3.37 16.88
C VAL A 327 -4.81 4.11 15.92
N ALA A 328 -4.06 3.37 15.11
CA ALA A 328 -3.20 3.98 14.11
C ALA A 328 -3.11 3.14 12.84
N THR A 329 -3.01 3.80 11.70
CA THR A 329 -2.77 3.18 10.39
C THR A 329 -2.01 4.14 9.49
N ARG A 330 -1.53 3.64 8.34
CA ARG A 330 -0.97 4.45 7.25
C ARG A 330 -2.03 5.40 6.71
N ASP A 331 -1.65 6.65 6.52
CA ASP A 331 -2.50 7.63 5.83
C ASP A 331 -2.46 7.39 4.31
N PHE A 332 -3.56 7.63 3.63
CA PHE A 332 -3.66 7.46 2.18
C PHE A 332 -4.03 8.77 1.52
N GLY A 333 -3.51 8.98 0.31
CA GLY A 333 -3.78 10.08 -0.63
C GLY A 333 -4.89 9.73 -1.62
N LYS A 334 -5.46 10.73 -2.30
CA LYS A 334 -6.45 10.48 -3.38
C LYS A 334 -5.81 9.61 -4.47
N PRO A 335 -6.59 8.73 -5.14
CA PRO A 335 -8.04 8.54 -5.04
C PRO A 335 -8.50 7.44 -4.07
N GLN A 336 -7.60 6.85 -3.28
CA GLN A 336 -7.94 5.73 -2.38
C GLN A 336 -8.39 6.22 -1.00
N THR A 337 -9.24 5.45 -0.32
CA THR A 337 -9.54 5.62 1.11
C THR A 337 -8.43 5.00 1.95
N LEU A 338 -8.69 4.48 3.15
CA LEU A 338 -7.67 3.77 3.92
C LEU A 338 -7.53 2.33 3.43
N ASN A 339 -6.31 1.81 3.50
CA ASN A 339 -6.09 0.38 3.53
C ASN A 339 -5.82 -0.03 4.99
N ASN A 340 -6.59 -0.99 5.48
CA ASN A 340 -6.50 -1.49 6.86
C ASN A 340 -5.63 -2.76 6.96
N GLY A 341 -4.73 -3.01 5.99
CA GLY A 341 -3.81 -4.14 5.98
C GLY A 341 -2.78 -4.13 7.11
N VAL A 342 -2.43 -2.95 7.63
CA VAL A 342 -1.59 -2.81 8.83
C VAL A 342 -2.20 -1.78 9.77
N VAL A 343 -2.68 -2.23 10.93
CA VAL A 343 -3.37 -1.40 11.93
C VAL A 343 -2.83 -1.68 13.31
N LEU A 344 -2.53 -0.62 14.06
CA LEU A 344 -2.21 -0.71 15.49
C LEU A 344 -3.47 -0.37 16.30
N ILE A 345 -3.83 -1.22 17.26
CA ILE A 345 -4.89 -0.93 18.25
C ILE A 345 -4.31 -1.08 19.66
N ARG A 346 -4.45 -0.04 20.48
CA ARG A 346 -4.03 -0.05 21.89
C ARG A 346 -5.09 -0.69 22.77
N SER A 347 -4.65 -1.38 23.82
CA SER A 347 -5.54 -1.88 24.87
C SER A 347 -5.97 -0.73 25.80
N SER A 348 -6.84 0.13 25.28
CA SER A 348 -7.42 1.28 25.99
C SER A 348 -8.94 1.28 25.86
N PRO A 349 -9.67 2.05 26.68
CA PRO A 349 -11.13 2.17 26.52
C PRO A 349 -11.54 2.63 25.11
N ARG A 350 -10.80 3.58 24.52
CA ARG A 350 -11.07 4.08 23.17
C ARG A 350 -10.69 3.09 22.07
N GLY A 351 -9.60 2.33 22.24
CA GLY A 351 -9.23 1.25 21.31
C GLY A 351 -10.24 0.11 21.30
N ASN A 352 -10.75 -0.28 22.48
CA ASN A 352 -11.85 -1.25 22.60
C ASN A 352 -13.14 -0.70 22.00
N PHE A 353 -13.50 0.56 22.28
CA PHE A 353 -14.67 1.20 21.68
C PHE A 353 -14.61 1.21 20.15
N PHE A 354 -13.46 1.58 19.56
CA PHE A 354 -13.27 1.52 18.11
C PHE A 354 -13.50 0.10 17.57
N LEU A 355 -12.91 -0.90 18.22
CA LEU A 355 -13.01 -2.29 17.78
C LEU A 355 -14.45 -2.82 17.89
N ASP A 356 -15.17 -2.46 18.95
CA ASP A 356 -16.58 -2.82 19.12
C ASP A 356 -17.46 -2.16 18.05
N GLN A 357 -17.23 -0.88 17.75
CA GLN A 357 -17.94 -0.17 16.68
C GLN A 357 -17.68 -0.77 15.30
N LEU A 358 -16.45 -1.24 15.03
CA LEU A 358 -16.11 -1.95 13.81
C LEU A 358 -16.81 -3.32 13.75
N LEU A 359 -16.76 -4.09 14.83
CA LEU A 359 -17.36 -5.42 14.88
C LEU A 359 -18.89 -5.41 14.86
N ALA A 360 -19.53 -4.32 15.32
CA ALA A 360 -20.96 -4.11 15.13
C ALA A 360 -21.36 -4.07 13.64
N LYS A 361 -20.42 -3.67 12.77
CA LYS A 361 -20.60 -3.64 11.30
C LYS A 361 -20.29 -4.98 10.63
N ALA A 362 -19.81 -5.99 11.36
CA ALA A 362 -19.54 -7.33 10.80
C ALA A 362 -20.83 -8.03 10.30
N ALA A 363 -22.00 -7.55 10.71
CA ALA A 363 -23.30 -8.01 10.22
C ALA A 363 -23.80 -7.24 8.99
N TRP A 364 -23.11 -6.17 8.58
CA TRP A 364 -23.48 -5.41 7.39
C TRP A 364 -23.21 -6.26 6.15
N MET A 365 -24.25 -6.44 5.33
CA MET A 365 -24.15 -7.23 4.11
C MET A 365 -23.59 -6.39 2.97
N GLN A 366 -22.65 -6.98 2.21
CA GLN A 366 -22.14 -6.44 0.95
C GLN A 366 -21.67 -4.98 1.06
N THR A 367 -20.72 -4.70 1.94
CA THR A 367 -20.06 -3.40 2.04
C THR A 367 -18.88 -3.31 1.06
N ILE A 368 -18.45 -2.10 0.68
CA ILE A 368 -17.25 -1.90 -0.15
C ILE A 368 -16.08 -2.66 0.46
N GLU A 369 -15.51 -3.60 -0.30
CA GLU A 369 -14.38 -4.44 0.11
C GLU A 369 -14.57 -5.13 1.47
N LYS A 370 -15.84 -5.31 1.87
CA LYS A 370 -16.27 -5.98 3.10
C LYS A 370 -15.78 -5.27 4.38
N ASP A 371 -14.68 -5.71 4.97
CA ASP A 371 -14.21 -5.14 6.24
C ASP A 371 -13.48 -3.80 6.06
N GLN A 372 -12.88 -3.55 4.89
CA GLN A 372 -12.17 -2.29 4.62
C GLN A 372 -13.10 -1.09 4.62
N GLY A 373 -14.22 -1.17 3.90
CA GLY A 373 -15.18 -0.09 3.96
C GLY A 373 -15.80 0.06 5.37
N ALA A 374 -16.06 -1.03 6.09
CA ALA A 374 -16.57 -0.94 7.47
C ALA A 374 -15.57 -0.27 8.42
N PHE A 375 -14.28 -0.49 8.17
CA PHE A 375 -13.18 0.19 8.84
C PHE A 375 -13.17 1.69 8.51
N ASP A 376 -13.23 2.07 7.24
CA ASP A 376 -13.31 3.46 6.78
C ASP A 376 -14.48 4.23 7.43
N GLU A 377 -15.67 3.64 7.44
CA GLU A 377 -16.86 4.21 8.07
C GLU A 377 -16.67 4.38 9.58
N THR A 378 -16.08 3.38 10.24
CA THR A 378 -15.80 3.46 11.69
C THR A 378 -14.80 4.58 12.02
N VAL A 379 -13.82 4.82 11.15
CA VAL A 379 -12.91 5.97 11.30
C VAL A 379 -13.68 7.28 11.21
N LEU A 380 -14.54 7.47 10.21
CA LEU A 380 -15.34 8.69 10.09
C LEU A 380 -16.29 8.90 11.28
N GLU A 381 -16.92 7.84 11.79
CA GLU A 381 -17.76 7.89 12.98
C GLU A 381 -16.97 8.35 14.22
N VAL A 382 -15.77 7.79 14.45
CA VAL A 382 -14.91 8.18 15.57
C VAL A 382 -14.44 9.62 15.44
N LEU A 383 -14.00 10.03 14.26
CA LEU A 383 -13.63 11.43 14.00
C LEU A 383 -14.83 12.38 14.20
N GLY A 384 -16.02 11.95 13.79
CA GLY A 384 -17.27 12.68 13.98
C GLY A 384 -17.65 12.84 15.45
N LEU A 385 -17.40 11.83 16.29
CA LEU A 385 -17.59 11.93 17.73
C LEU A 385 -16.61 12.94 18.35
N GLU A 386 -15.34 12.91 17.96
CA GLU A 386 -14.35 13.88 18.43
C GLU A 386 -14.69 15.31 18.00
N ALA A 387 -15.21 15.51 16.79
CA ALA A 387 -15.69 16.80 16.33
C ALA A 387 -16.83 17.33 17.22
N ARG A 388 -17.80 16.47 17.57
CA ARG A 388 -18.88 16.83 18.52
C ARG A 388 -18.35 17.19 19.90
N GLU A 389 -17.33 16.49 20.40
CA GLU A 389 -16.67 16.82 21.68
C GLU A 389 -16.01 18.21 21.66
N ARG A 390 -15.56 18.68 20.48
CA ARG A 390 -15.05 20.04 20.27
C ARG A 390 -16.13 21.09 20.00
N GLY A 391 -17.41 20.71 19.95
CA GLY A 391 -18.52 21.60 19.60
C GLY A 391 -18.67 21.87 18.10
N GLU A 392 -18.02 21.06 17.25
CA GLU A 392 -18.13 21.10 15.80
C GLU A 392 -19.25 20.17 15.30
N GLU A 393 -19.64 20.31 14.03
CA GLU A 393 -20.56 19.37 13.37
C GLU A 393 -19.92 17.99 13.24
N GLY A 394 -20.60 16.95 13.73
CA GLY A 394 -20.10 15.58 13.69
C GLY A 394 -20.22 14.93 12.31
N TYR A 395 -20.04 13.61 12.29
CA TYR A 395 -20.32 12.76 11.13
C TYR A 395 -21.63 12.00 11.36
N HIS A 396 -22.50 11.96 10.36
CA HIS A 396 -23.84 11.37 10.41
C HIS A 396 -24.04 10.34 9.28
N SER A 397 -22.96 9.63 8.89
CA SER A 397 -22.99 8.60 7.84
C SER A 397 -23.33 9.15 6.45
N GLU A 398 -22.86 10.35 6.14
CA GLU A 398 -23.03 11.03 4.84
C GLU A 398 -22.50 10.19 3.66
N CYS A 399 -21.49 9.35 3.91
CA CYS A 399 -20.88 8.48 2.89
C CYS A 399 -21.56 7.11 2.77
N SER A 400 -22.43 6.74 3.73
CA SER A 400 -23.10 5.43 3.75
C SER A 400 -23.99 5.17 2.53
N GLN A 401 -24.46 6.22 1.85
CA GLN A 401 -25.24 6.08 0.62
C GLN A 401 -24.45 5.43 -0.54
N TYR A 402 -23.13 5.62 -0.57
CA TYR A 402 -22.24 5.03 -1.60
C TYR A 402 -21.60 3.72 -1.14
N PHE A 403 -21.74 3.44 0.16
CA PHE A 403 -21.10 2.35 0.85
C PHE A 403 -21.75 0.99 0.58
N PHE A 404 -23.08 0.99 0.46
CA PHE A 404 -23.87 -0.18 0.10
C PHE A 404 -24.04 -0.29 -1.42
N PRO A 405 -24.37 -1.47 -1.95
CA PRO A 405 -24.63 -1.63 -3.37
C PRO A 405 -25.86 -0.81 -3.77
N ASN A 406 -25.81 -0.17 -4.92
CA ASN A 406 -26.95 0.53 -5.50
C ASN A 406 -28.02 -0.47 -6.00
N ALA A 407 -29.10 0.04 -6.61
CA ALA A 407 -30.20 -0.80 -7.10
C ALA A 407 -29.76 -1.88 -8.12
N ASN A 408 -28.60 -1.72 -8.76
CA ASN A 408 -28.04 -2.69 -9.71
C ASN A 408 -27.08 -3.69 -9.05
N GLY A 409 -26.91 -3.63 -7.72
CA GLY A 409 -25.94 -4.45 -6.99
C GLY A 409 -24.49 -3.98 -7.12
N ASN A 410 -24.24 -2.80 -7.69
CA ASN A 410 -22.91 -2.25 -7.90
C ASN A 410 -22.52 -1.29 -6.77
N HIS A 411 -21.23 -1.28 -6.42
CA HIS A 411 -20.66 -0.30 -5.50
C HIS A 411 -20.18 0.95 -6.24
N GLU A 412 -20.49 2.12 -5.70
CA GLU A 412 -20.04 3.41 -6.24
C GLU A 412 -18.73 3.84 -5.58
N ILE A 413 -17.69 3.01 -5.73
CA ILE A 413 -16.41 3.12 -5.00
C ILE A 413 -15.78 4.52 -5.15
N ALA A 414 -15.80 5.10 -6.36
CA ALA A 414 -15.25 6.44 -6.59
C ALA A 414 -16.01 7.53 -5.82
N LEU A 415 -17.34 7.45 -5.76
CA LEU A 415 -18.16 8.42 -5.02
C LEU A 415 -17.99 8.24 -3.51
N TYR A 416 -17.88 6.99 -3.05
CA TYR A 416 -17.54 6.70 -1.65
C TYR A 416 -16.18 7.30 -1.28
N ALA A 417 -15.14 7.06 -2.09
CA ALA A 417 -13.81 7.59 -1.84
C ALA A 417 -13.81 9.13 -1.81
N LEU A 418 -14.47 9.79 -2.76
CA LEU A 418 -14.59 11.25 -2.77
C LEU A 418 -15.31 11.78 -1.51
N CYS A 419 -16.38 11.12 -1.08
CA CYS A 419 -17.07 11.47 0.16
C CYS A 419 -16.15 11.29 1.38
N TRP A 420 -15.50 10.12 1.49
CA TRP A 420 -14.58 9.83 2.59
C TRP A 420 -13.45 10.86 2.68
N TRP A 421 -12.92 11.27 1.54
CA TRP A 421 -11.89 12.32 1.46
C TRP A 421 -12.39 13.65 2.01
N ARG A 422 -13.56 14.09 1.55
CA ARG A 422 -14.18 15.33 1.98
C ARG A 422 -14.44 15.32 3.49
N GLU A 423 -15.02 14.24 4.00
CA GLU A 423 -15.40 14.15 5.41
C GLU A 423 -14.18 13.96 6.32
N SER A 424 -13.21 13.13 5.94
CA SER A 424 -11.96 12.99 6.70
C SER A 424 -11.16 14.29 6.74
N GLU A 425 -11.11 15.03 5.63
CA GLU A 425 -10.45 16.34 5.57
C GLU A 425 -11.15 17.38 6.44
N ARG A 426 -12.50 17.41 6.42
CA ARG A 426 -13.29 18.28 7.28
C ARG A 426 -13.08 17.97 8.77
N LEU A 427 -13.06 16.69 9.13
CA LEU A 427 -13.06 16.25 10.53
C LEU A 427 -11.66 16.22 11.16
N ALA A 428 -10.63 15.93 10.37
CA ALA A 428 -9.26 15.72 10.86
C ALA A 428 -8.22 16.63 10.19
N GLY A 429 -8.54 17.32 9.10
CA GLY A 429 -7.58 18.10 8.30
C GLY A 429 -7.03 17.33 7.09
N PRO A 430 -6.20 17.98 6.25
CA PRO A 430 -5.78 17.42 4.97
C PRO A 430 -4.82 16.23 5.13
N PHE A 431 -4.68 15.43 4.07
CA PHE A 431 -3.73 14.31 3.98
C PHE A 431 -2.33 14.65 4.50
N GLY A 432 -1.75 13.72 5.25
CA GLY A 432 -0.43 13.88 5.88
C GLY A 432 -0.40 14.85 7.05
N ALA A 433 -1.48 15.62 7.27
CA ALA A 433 -1.64 16.55 8.38
C ALA A 433 -2.90 16.27 9.22
N ARG A 434 -3.59 15.14 8.97
CA ARG A 434 -4.76 14.70 9.74
C ARG A 434 -4.44 14.60 11.23
N ARG A 435 -5.32 15.13 12.08
CA ARG A 435 -5.22 15.15 13.54
C ARG A 435 -6.46 14.54 14.16
N SER A 436 -6.26 13.63 15.11
CA SER A 436 -7.30 13.06 15.95
C SER A 436 -6.69 12.71 17.30
N SER A 437 -7.52 12.73 18.36
CA SER A 437 -7.08 12.38 19.72
C SER A 437 -7.09 10.87 19.97
N THR A 438 -7.82 10.14 19.13
CA THR A 438 -8.02 8.69 19.19
C THR A 438 -7.24 8.00 18.08
N PHE A 439 -7.21 8.61 16.90
CA PHE A 439 -6.71 7.99 15.68
C PHE A 439 -5.42 8.68 15.18
N ARG A 440 -4.41 7.88 14.81
CA ARG A 440 -3.19 8.40 14.18
C ARG A 440 -3.12 7.96 12.73
N PHE A 441 -3.04 8.96 11.85
CA PHE A 441 -2.74 8.81 10.44
C PHE A 441 -1.24 8.97 10.25
N ALA A 442 -0.54 7.87 10.00
CA ALA A 442 0.90 7.89 9.76
C ALA A 442 1.17 8.34 8.33
N ASP A 443 1.85 9.47 8.18
CA ASP A 443 2.21 10.02 6.88
C ASP A 443 3.12 9.02 6.12
N PRO A 444 2.66 8.45 4.98
CA PRO A 444 3.43 7.45 4.23
C PRO A 444 4.73 8.04 3.68
N ARG A 445 4.85 9.37 3.63
CA ARG A 445 6.07 10.07 3.25
C ARG A 445 7.20 9.92 4.28
N ILE A 446 6.85 9.57 5.53
CA ILE A 446 7.79 9.37 6.64
C ILE A 446 8.08 7.88 6.82
N ALA A 447 7.05 7.03 6.79
CA ALA A 447 7.19 5.59 6.92
C ALA A 447 6.05 4.88 6.19
N ASP A 448 6.41 4.09 5.18
CA ASP A 448 5.45 3.28 4.46
C ASP A 448 5.37 1.88 5.09
N VAL A 449 4.32 1.64 5.87
CA VAL A 449 4.17 0.43 6.68
C VAL A 449 3.18 -0.58 6.08
N ASN A 450 2.63 -0.32 4.89
CA ASN A 450 1.52 -1.10 4.34
C ASN A 450 1.78 -1.46 2.87
N HIS A 451 2.58 -2.51 2.65
CA HIS A 451 2.96 -2.99 1.31
C HIS A 451 2.39 -4.38 1.01
N VAL A 452 1.58 -4.46 -0.05
CA VAL A 452 0.89 -5.68 -0.48
C VAL A 452 1.80 -6.53 -1.40
N ALA A 453 1.95 -7.80 -1.09
CA ALA A 453 2.58 -8.81 -1.93
C ALA A 453 1.81 -8.97 -3.25
N GLY A 454 2.48 -8.72 -4.38
CA GLY A 454 1.89 -8.72 -5.73
C GLY A 454 1.99 -7.37 -6.43
N SER A 455 2.16 -6.27 -5.68
CA SER A 455 2.47 -4.95 -6.27
C SER A 455 3.91 -4.85 -6.80
N VAL A 456 4.82 -5.61 -6.18
CA VAL A 456 6.28 -5.62 -6.45
C VAL A 456 6.71 -6.73 -7.41
N PHE A 457 6.01 -7.87 -7.41
CA PHE A 457 6.26 -9.00 -8.31
C PHE A 457 5.12 -9.06 -9.33
N GLY A 458 5.23 -8.24 -10.38
CA GLY A 458 4.22 -8.20 -11.44
C GLY A 458 3.93 -9.60 -11.99
N SER A 459 2.65 -9.96 -11.97
CA SER A 459 2.07 -11.10 -12.69
C SER A 459 1.77 -10.72 -14.13
#